data_AF-A0A6C0IRR1-F1
#
_entry.id   AF-A0A6C0IRR1-F1
#
_cell.length_a   1.000
_cell.length_b   1.000
_cell.length_c   1.000
_cell.angle_alpha   90.00
_cell.angle_beta   90.00
_cell.angle_gamma   90.00
#
_symmetry.space_group_name_H-M   'P 1'
#
loop_
_entity.id
_entity.type
_entity.pdbx_description
1 polymer ?
#
loop_
_entity_poly.entity_id
_entity_poly.type
_entity_poly.pdbx_seq_one_letter_code
_entity_poly.pdbx_strand_id
1 'polypeptide(L)'
;MSLEQKSKNDSEKIMRFIESHPKFDAIYSAFAKGPDPECCFMWTTTEWWTQEEGEAIEIVSNKVLDYNWDSSGYGYMMRVIQGKIQALPVVKAVAVKDNLQDDEAKFAGDPRTGKGSPFYKTLKSFQLDTLEEGKNFAKSYQQTSFGKAMDDNNKKALDVMAKKGADEAANYMMAQAGGDYARMRSMFG
;
A
#
# COMPACT_ATOMS: atom_id res chain seq x y z
N MET A 1 1.67 9.10 29.29
CA MET A 1 1.99 7.75 28.76
C MET A 1 3.18 7.89 27.83
N SER A 2 4.24 7.07 27.98
CA SER A 2 5.40 7.15 27.08
C SER A 2 5.03 6.64 25.67
N LEU A 3 5.84 6.98 24.65
CA LEU A 3 5.64 6.52 23.28
C LEU A 3 5.62 5.00 23.19
N GLU A 4 6.53 4.34 23.92
CA GLU A 4 6.62 2.89 23.99
C GLU A 4 5.38 2.27 24.66
N GLN A 5 4.90 2.86 25.75
CA GLN A 5 3.69 2.41 26.43
C GLN A 5 2.45 2.61 25.56
N LYS A 6 2.37 3.72 24.82
CA LYS A 6 1.29 3.99 23.84
C LYS A 6 1.34 2.95 22.73
N SER A 7 2.52 2.74 22.15
CA SER A 7 2.75 1.80 21.05
C SER A 7 2.32 0.38 21.42
N LYS A 8 2.75 -0.08 22.61
CA LYS A 8 2.38 -1.40 23.12
C LYS A 8 0.86 -1.55 23.29
N ASN A 9 0.22 -0.59 23.97
CA ASN A 9 -1.22 -0.61 24.22
C ASN A 9 -2.05 -0.54 22.94
N ASP A 10 -1.70 0.36 22.02
CA ASP A 10 -2.46 0.56 20.79
C ASP A 10 -2.26 -0.62 19.83
N SER A 11 -1.02 -1.13 19.68
CA SER A 11 -0.77 -2.30 18.85
C SER A 11 -1.50 -3.55 19.36
N GLU A 12 -1.65 -3.75 20.67
CA GLU A 12 -2.48 -4.84 21.22
C GLU A 12 -3.95 -4.71 20.85
N LYS A 13 -4.51 -3.49 20.88
CA LYS A 13 -5.90 -3.25 20.48
C LYS A 13 -6.10 -3.44 18.97
N ILE A 14 -5.14 -2.98 18.17
CA ILE A 14 -5.16 -3.14 16.71
C ILE A 14 -5.04 -4.62 16.34
N MET A 15 -4.17 -5.39 17.01
CA MET A 15 -4.07 -6.83 16.78
C MET A 15 -5.38 -7.56 17.10
N ARG A 16 -6.05 -7.24 18.21
CA ARG A 16 -7.37 -7.82 18.52
C ARG A 16 -8.42 -7.48 17.46
N PHE A 17 -8.41 -6.25 16.96
CA PHE A 17 -9.26 -5.84 15.86
C PHE A 17 -8.99 -6.70 14.61
N ILE A 18 -7.71 -6.84 14.23
CA ILE A 18 -7.27 -7.65 13.07
C ILE A 18 -7.71 -9.11 13.23
N GLU A 19 -7.41 -9.75 14.36
CA GLU A 19 -7.74 -11.16 14.65
C GLU A 19 -9.25 -11.44 14.60
N SER A 20 -10.08 -10.44 14.93
CA SER A 20 -11.55 -10.55 14.85
C SER A 20 -12.14 -10.14 13.50
N HIS A 21 -11.33 -9.62 12.57
CA HIS A 21 -11.81 -9.04 11.33
C HIS A 21 -12.13 -10.14 10.29
N PRO A 22 -13.26 -10.08 9.56
CA PRO A 22 -13.59 -11.07 8.52
C PRO A 22 -12.56 -11.21 7.40
N LYS A 23 -11.73 -10.18 7.19
CA LYS A 23 -10.62 -10.17 6.23
C LYS A 23 -9.25 -10.50 6.86
N PHE A 24 -9.23 -11.20 8.00
CA PHE A 24 -7.98 -11.55 8.69
C PHE A 24 -6.97 -12.23 7.75
N ASP A 25 -7.40 -13.18 6.92
CA ASP A 25 -6.49 -13.91 6.03
C ASP A 25 -5.82 -13.01 4.98
N ALA A 26 -6.56 -12.04 4.42
CA ALA A 26 -6.02 -11.05 3.50
C ALA A 26 -5.05 -10.08 4.20
N ILE A 27 -5.36 -9.67 5.44
CA ILE A 27 -4.47 -8.86 6.28
C ILE A 27 -3.19 -9.64 6.61
N TYR A 28 -3.32 -10.90 7.00
CA TYR A 28 -2.19 -11.76 7.25
C TYR A 28 -1.31 -11.89 6.01
N SER A 29 -1.90 -12.17 4.84
CA SER A 29 -1.17 -12.26 3.55
C SER A 29 -0.40 -10.97 3.25
N ALA A 30 -1.08 -9.82 3.30
CA ALA A 30 -0.47 -8.53 2.98
C ALA A 30 0.70 -8.19 3.91
N PHE A 31 0.55 -8.40 5.22
CA PHE A 31 1.60 -8.11 6.19
C PHE A 31 2.72 -9.17 6.24
N ALA A 32 2.41 -10.42 5.89
CA ALA A 32 3.42 -11.46 5.70
C ALA A 32 4.30 -11.16 4.47
N LYS A 33 3.68 -10.78 3.35
CA LYS A 33 4.36 -10.29 2.14
C LYS A 33 5.17 -9.02 2.42
N GLY A 34 4.60 -8.11 3.20
CA GLY A 34 5.22 -6.85 3.55
C GLY A 34 5.20 -5.84 2.40
N PRO A 35 5.60 -4.58 2.68
CA PRO A 35 5.66 -3.53 1.67
C PRO A 35 6.72 -3.86 0.62
N ASP A 36 6.66 -3.17 -0.51
CA ASP A 36 7.73 -3.22 -1.51
C ASP A 36 9.09 -2.98 -0.81
N PRO A 37 10.10 -3.86 -1.00
CA PRO A 37 11.40 -3.77 -0.32
C PRO A 37 12.11 -2.43 -0.44
N GLU A 38 11.85 -1.69 -1.52
CA GLU A 38 12.48 -0.39 -1.77
C GLU A 38 11.73 0.77 -1.08
N CYS A 39 10.57 0.51 -0.48
CA CYS A 39 9.79 1.55 0.19
C CYS A 39 9.04 1.06 1.46
N CYS A 40 8.40 1.99 2.16
CA CYS A 40 7.60 1.67 3.35
C CYS A 40 6.13 1.50 2.97
N PHE A 41 5.30 0.92 3.85
CA PHE A 41 3.85 0.73 3.62
C PHE A 41 3.11 1.98 3.10
N MET A 42 3.52 3.17 3.54
CA MET A 42 2.95 4.45 3.09
C MET A 42 3.21 4.76 1.60
N TRP A 43 4.30 4.23 1.06
CA TRP A 43 4.82 4.54 -0.27
C TRP A 43 4.72 3.34 -1.22
N THR A 44 4.30 2.18 -0.71
CA THR A 44 4.06 0.99 -1.52
C THR A 44 2.83 1.21 -2.40
N THR A 45 3.04 1.12 -3.71
CA THR A 45 1.97 1.34 -4.69
C THR A 45 0.92 0.23 -4.63
N THR A 46 -0.29 0.54 -5.10
CA THR A 46 -1.40 -0.42 -5.16
C THR A 46 -1.09 -1.63 -6.05
N GLU A 47 -0.15 -1.51 -6.98
CA GLU A 47 0.28 -2.59 -7.89
C GLU A 47 1.11 -3.67 -7.19
N TRP A 48 1.81 -3.29 -6.12
CA TRP A 48 2.49 -4.28 -5.28
C TRP A 48 1.49 -5.23 -4.64
N TRP A 49 0.28 -4.75 -4.36
CA TRP A 49 -0.77 -5.50 -3.68
C TRP A 49 -1.71 -6.15 -4.68
N THR A 50 -2.21 -7.33 -4.34
CA THR A 50 -3.48 -7.77 -4.95
C THR A 50 -4.61 -6.85 -4.48
N GLN A 51 -5.77 -6.88 -5.14
CA GLN A 51 -6.92 -6.06 -4.71
C GLN A 51 -7.30 -6.35 -3.25
N GLU A 52 -7.35 -7.63 -2.85
CA GLU A 52 -7.67 -8.03 -1.48
C GLU A 52 -6.60 -7.59 -0.47
N GLU A 53 -5.31 -7.67 -0.86
CA GLU A 53 -4.21 -7.17 -0.03
C GLU A 53 -4.27 -5.66 0.12
N GLY A 54 -4.60 -4.91 -0.93
CA GLY A 54 -4.73 -3.46 -0.91
C GLY A 54 -5.85 -3.02 0.04
N GLU A 55 -7.03 -3.65 -0.08
CA GLU A 55 -8.14 -3.43 0.85
C GLU A 55 -7.76 -3.78 2.30
N ALA A 56 -6.98 -4.84 2.50
CA ALA A 56 -6.49 -5.24 3.81
C ALA A 56 -5.49 -4.23 4.41
N ILE A 57 -4.57 -3.70 3.60
CA ILE A 57 -3.67 -2.61 4.00
C ILE A 57 -4.50 -1.38 4.38
N GLU A 58 -5.49 -0.99 3.58
CA GLU A 58 -6.36 0.16 3.87
C GLU A 58 -7.09 0.00 5.22
N ILE A 59 -7.66 -1.17 5.50
CA ILE A 59 -8.34 -1.46 6.77
C ILE A 59 -7.42 -1.23 7.97
N VAL A 60 -6.20 -1.77 7.93
CA VAL A 60 -5.25 -1.61 9.03
C VAL A 60 -4.73 -0.18 9.10
N SER A 61 -4.50 0.46 7.95
CA SER A 61 -4.01 1.83 7.85
C SER A 61 -4.98 2.81 8.50
N ASN A 62 -6.27 2.72 8.14
CA ASN A 62 -7.33 3.53 8.75
C ASN A 62 -7.41 3.28 10.25
N LYS A 63 -7.27 2.02 10.69
CA LYS A 63 -7.30 1.70 12.12
C LYS A 63 -6.12 2.32 12.88
N VAL A 64 -4.93 2.35 12.30
CA VAL A 64 -3.75 3.00 12.88
C VAL A 64 -3.97 4.52 13.00
N LEU A 65 -4.56 5.13 11.98
CA LEU A 65 -4.89 6.55 11.96
C LEU A 65 -5.96 6.92 13.00
N ASP A 66 -6.96 6.06 13.26
CA ASP A 66 -7.95 6.25 14.34
C ASP A 66 -7.30 6.41 15.73
N TYR A 67 -6.11 5.83 15.94
CA TYR A 67 -5.33 5.95 17.17
C TYR A 67 -4.38 7.16 17.19
N ASN A 68 -4.52 8.07 16.22
CA ASN A 68 -3.74 9.30 16.07
C ASN A 68 -2.23 9.03 15.91
N TRP A 69 -1.87 8.05 15.09
CA TRP A 69 -0.49 7.83 14.65
C TRP A 69 -0.30 8.43 13.27
N ASP A 70 0.35 9.59 13.18
CA ASP A 70 0.58 10.35 11.95
C ASP A 70 2.02 10.18 11.43
N SER A 71 2.24 10.45 10.14
CA SER A 71 3.57 10.55 9.50
C SER A 71 4.56 9.42 9.87
N SER A 72 5.58 9.71 10.68
CA SER A 72 6.57 8.71 11.13
C SER A 72 6.01 7.74 12.17
N GLY A 73 5.05 8.18 12.98
CA GLY A 73 4.31 7.35 13.93
C GLY A 73 3.45 6.30 13.23
N TYR A 74 2.83 6.65 12.10
CA TYR A 74 2.13 5.70 11.22
C TYR A 74 3.06 4.59 10.75
N GLY A 75 4.21 4.96 10.15
CA GLY A 75 5.16 3.98 9.62
C GLY A 75 5.72 3.06 10.71
N TYR A 76 6.03 3.63 11.89
CA TYR A 76 6.45 2.86 13.05
C TYR A 76 5.37 1.86 13.50
N MET A 77 4.10 2.29 13.62
CA MET A 77 3.01 1.43 14.06
C MET A 77 2.71 0.31 13.05
N MET A 78 2.72 0.62 11.75
CA MET A 78 2.56 -0.39 10.69
C MET A 78 3.64 -1.47 10.76
N ARG A 79 4.89 -1.09 11.08
CA ARG A 79 6.01 -2.04 11.25
C ARG A 79 5.87 -2.88 12.53
N VAL A 80 5.40 -2.28 13.62
CA VAL A 80 5.09 -3.00 14.86
C VAL A 80 4.00 -4.05 14.62
N ILE A 81 2.93 -3.69 13.91
CA ILE A 81 1.85 -4.61 13.54
C ILE A 81 2.38 -5.74 12.65
N GLN A 82 3.20 -5.41 11.65
CA GLN A 82 3.83 -6.40 10.79
C GLN A 82 4.63 -7.43 11.60
N GLY A 83 5.48 -6.98 12.53
CA GLY A 83 6.25 -7.87 13.39
C GLY A 83 5.37 -8.76 14.26
N LYS A 84 4.24 -8.24 14.76
CA LYS A 84 3.28 -9.04 15.53
C LYS A 84 2.57 -10.09 14.69
N ILE A 85 2.14 -9.75 13.48
CA ILE A 85 1.50 -10.69 12.53
C ILE A 85 2.48 -11.80 12.14
N GLN A 86 3.72 -11.46 11.82
CA GLN A 86 4.76 -12.44 11.47
C GLN A 86 5.18 -13.34 12.64
N ALA A 87 5.00 -12.88 13.87
CA ALA A 87 5.26 -13.65 15.09
C ALA A 87 4.06 -14.51 15.54
N LEU A 88 2.89 -14.38 14.90
CA LEU A 88 1.77 -15.27 15.18
C LEU A 88 2.22 -16.71 14.89
N PRO A 89 1.93 -17.66 15.79
CA PRO A 89 2.18 -19.05 15.50
C PRO A 89 1.31 -19.39 14.30
N VAL A 90 1.93 -19.52 13.13
CA VAL A 90 1.26 -20.05 11.95
C VAL A 90 0.72 -21.39 12.40
N VAL A 91 -0.59 -21.48 12.64
CA VAL A 91 -1.27 -22.76 12.56
C VAL A 91 -1.07 -23.11 11.11
N LYS A 92 0.03 -23.80 10.80
CA LYS A 92 0.18 -24.52 9.55
C LYS A 92 -1.04 -25.41 9.55
N ALA A 93 -2.09 -24.98 8.84
CA ALA A 93 -3.01 -25.91 8.24
C ALA A 93 -2.08 -26.91 7.58
N VAL A 94 -2.05 -28.11 8.16
CA VAL A 94 -1.32 -29.23 7.59
C VAL A 94 -1.69 -29.19 6.13
N ALA A 95 -0.70 -29.11 5.25
CA ALA A 95 -0.93 -29.28 3.84
C ALA A 95 -1.48 -30.70 3.68
N VAL A 96 -2.80 -30.85 3.80
CA VAL A 96 -3.51 -31.96 3.21
C VAL A 96 -3.15 -31.80 1.75
N LYS A 97 -2.39 -32.77 1.22
CA LYS A 97 -2.25 -32.91 -0.22
C LYS A 97 -3.67 -32.96 -0.75
N ASP A 98 -4.10 -31.82 -1.27
CA ASP A 98 -5.42 -31.72 -1.82
C ASP A 98 -5.37 -32.42 -3.16
N ASN A 99 -5.78 -33.68 -3.15
CA ASN A 99 -6.05 -34.47 -4.34
C ASN A 99 -7.42 -34.09 -4.93
N LEU A 100 -8.00 -32.92 -4.58
CA LEU A 100 -9.16 -32.40 -5.28
C LEU A 100 -8.75 -32.00 -6.70
N GLN A 101 -8.87 -32.98 -7.60
CA GLN A 101 -9.44 -32.73 -8.91
C GLN A 101 -10.82 -32.12 -8.67
N ASP A 102 -10.86 -30.82 -8.44
CA ASP A 102 -12.10 -30.06 -8.41
C ASP A 102 -12.68 -30.08 -9.83
N ASP A 103 -13.68 -30.93 -10.02
CA ASP A 103 -14.41 -31.12 -11.26
C ASP A 103 -15.69 -30.26 -11.35
N GLU A 104 -15.78 -29.17 -10.59
CA GLU A 104 -16.90 -28.22 -10.59
C GLU A 104 -16.91 -27.23 -11.78
N ALA A 105 -16.48 -27.64 -12.97
CA ALA A 105 -16.63 -26.85 -14.21
C ALA A 105 -17.18 -27.68 -15.38
N LYS A 106 -18.20 -28.51 -15.13
CA LYS A 106 -18.79 -29.42 -16.14
C LYS A 106 -19.91 -28.83 -17.02
N PHE A 107 -20.31 -27.58 -16.84
CA PHE A 107 -21.43 -27.01 -17.62
C PHE A 107 -21.05 -25.78 -18.44
N ALA A 108 -21.48 -25.78 -19.69
CA ALA A 108 -21.29 -24.66 -20.62
C ALA A 108 -22.06 -23.43 -20.12
N GLY A 109 -21.34 -22.39 -19.71
CA GLY A 109 -21.91 -21.12 -19.25
C GLY A 109 -21.39 -20.60 -17.90
N ASP A 110 -20.50 -21.33 -17.21
CA ASP A 110 -19.92 -20.87 -15.95
C ASP A 110 -18.84 -19.78 -16.17
N PRO A 111 -18.98 -18.56 -15.60
CA PRO A 111 -18.02 -17.46 -15.75
C PRO A 111 -16.75 -17.62 -14.89
N ARG A 112 -16.65 -18.65 -14.05
CA ARG A 112 -15.45 -18.92 -13.23
C ARG A 112 -14.37 -19.59 -14.09
N THR A 113 -13.49 -18.78 -14.66
CA THR A 113 -12.36 -19.24 -15.48
C THR A 113 -11.26 -19.86 -14.60
N GLY A 114 -11.35 -21.16 -14.35
CA GLY A 114 -10.23 -21.95 -13.82
C GLY A 114 -9.01 -21.91 -14.75
N LYS A 115 -7.82 -22.25 -14.20
CA LYS A 115 -6.50 -22.21 -14.88
C LYS A 115 -6.37 -23.02 -16.18
N GLY A 116 -7.40 -23.77 -16.58
CA GLY A 116 -7.49 -24.52 -17.84
C GLY A 116 -8.24 -23.81 -18.98
N SER A 117 -8.75 -22.58 -18.78
CA SER A 117 -9.50 -21.87 -19.82
C SER A 117 -8.62 -21.39 -20.99
N PRO A 118 -9.06 -21.52 -22.25
CA PRO A 118 -8.36 -20.96 -23.43
C PRO A 118 -8.16 -19.43 -23.36
N PHE A 119 -8.93 -18.74 -22.52
CA PHE A 119 -8.89 -17.29 -22.35
C PHE A 119 -7.93 -16.83 -21.24
N TYR A 120 -7.26 -17.75 -20.54
CA TYR A 120 -6.33 -17.42 -19.45
C TYR A 120 -5.02 -16.75 -19.95
N LYS A 121 -4.73 -16.80 -21.26
CA LYS A 121 -3.51 -16.22 -21.84
C LYS A 121 -3.81 -15.14 -22.89
N THR A 122 -4.21 -13.96 -22.44
CA THR A 122 -4.01 -12.71 -23.21
C THR A 122 -3.87 -11.48 -22.31
N LEU A 123 -2.74 -11.34 -21.62
CA LEU A 123 -2.26 -10.04 -21.14
C LEU A 123 -0.76 -9.95 -21.46
N LYS A 124 -0.48 -9.83 -22.76
CA LYS A 124 0.82 -9.37 -23.26
C LYS A 124 0.75 -7.85 -23.41
N SER A 125 1.70 -7.19 -22.76
CA SER A 125 2.31 -5.90 -23.15
C SER A 125 1.37 -4.72 -23.45
N PHE A 126 1.16 -3.86 -22.46
CA PHE A 126 1.13 -2.41 -22.69
C PHE A 126 2.10 -1.78 -21.69
N GLN A 127 3.36 -1.63 -22.09
CA GLN A 127 4.27 -0.67 -21.49
C GLN A 127 3.69 0.71 -21.82
N LEU A 128 2.81 1.22 -20.95
CA LEU A 128 2.52 2.64 -20.90
C LEU A 128 3.62 3.22 -20.02
N ASP A 129 4.47 4.09 -20.57
CA ASP A 129 5.64 4.63 -19.88
C ASP A 129 5.25 5.18 -18.50
N THR A 130 5.92 4.70 -17.45
CA THR A 130 5.79 5.15 -16.04
C THR A 130 5.83 6.68 -15.88
N LEU A 131 6.43 7.36 -16.85
CA LEU A 131 6.45 8.81 -17.00
C LEU A 131 5.06 9.43 -17.23
N GLU A 132 4.21 8.83 -18.06
CA GLU A 132 2.86 9.34 -18.37
C GLU A 132 1.88 9.08 -17.23
N GLU A 133 2.02 7.97 -16.51
CA GLU A 133 1.22 7.67 -15.32
C GLU A 133 1.46 8.69 -14.20
N GLY A 134 2.72 9.04 -13.91
CA GLY A 134 3.07 10.06 -12.91
C GLY A 134 2.55 11.46 -13.27
N LYS A 135 2.57 11.83 -14.55
CA LYS A 135 1.99 13.10 -15.02
C LYS A 135 0.47 13.12 -14.88
N ASN A 136 -0.19 12.02 -15.23
CA ASN A 136 -1.66 11.90 -15.17
C ASN A 136 -2.17 11.92 -13.72
N PHE A 137 -1.45 11.28 -12.80
CA PHE A 137 -1.73 11.40 -11.37
C PHE A 137 -1.65 12.86 -10.90
N ALA A 138 -0.56 13.56 -11.19
CA ALA A 138 -0.37 14.94 -10.73
C ALA A 138 -1.44 15.90 -11.30
N LYS A 139 -1.81 15.75 -12.58
CA LYS A 139 -2.90 16.51 -13.20
C LYS A 139 -4.25 16.26 -12.51
N SER A 140 -4.57 15.00 -12.21
CA SER A 140 -5.79 14.63 -11.48
C SER A 140 -5.77 15.18 -10.05
N TYR A 141 -4.64 15.10 -9.36
CA TYR A 141 -4.49 15.56 -7.98
C TYR A 141 -4.63 17.09 -7.85
N GLN A 142 -4.13 17.85 -8.82
CA GLN A 142 -4.31 19.31 -8.90
C GLN A 142 -5.79 19.74 -8.92
N GLN A 143 -6.69 18.89 -9.41
CA GLN A 143 -8.13 19.20 -9.49
C GLN A 143 -8.86 19.00 -8.15
N THR A 144 -8.27 18.23 -7.23
CA THR A 144 -8.87 17.92 -5.92
C THR A 144 -8.85 19.11 -4.97
N SER A 145 -9.68 19.05 -3.91
CA SER A 145 -9.65 20.03 -2.81
C SER A 145 -8.30 20.06 -2.10
N PHE A 146 -7.66 18.90 -1.94
CA PHE A 146 -6.34 18.78 -1.31
C PHE A 146 -5.24 19.41 -2.17
N GLY A 147 -5.22 19.17 -3.48
CA GLY A 147 -4.27 19.81 -4.41
C GLY A 147 -4.41 21.33 -4.43
N LYS A 148 -5.64 21.86 -4.30
CA LYS A 148 -5.89 23.31 -4.18
C LYS A 148 -5.48 23.88 -2.81
N ALA A 149 -5.56 23.08 -1.76
CA ALA A 149 -5.22 23.46 -0.39
C ALA A 149 -3.72 23.36 -0.05
N MET A 150 -2.91 22.74 -0.92
CA MET A 150 -1.44 22.67 -0.77
C MET A 150 -0.81 24.07 -0.64
N ASP A 151 0.28 24.16 0.12
CA ASP A 151 1.15 25.33 0.12
C ASP A 151 1.83 25.54 -1.25
N ASP A 152 2.40 26.72 -1.44
CA ASP A 152 2.97 27.13 -2.72
C ASP A 152 4.18 26.29 -3.16
N ASN A 153 4.94 25.73 -2.22
CA ASN A 153 6.08 24.87 -2.55
C ASN A 153 5.58 23.54 -3.10
N ASN A 154 4.64 22.91 -2.39
CA ASN A 154 4.01 21.67 -2.80
C ASN A 154 3.23 21.79 -4.11
N LYS A 155 2.55 22.93 -4.34
CA LYS A 155 1.92 23.23 -5.63
C LYS A 155 2.91 23.30 -6.78
N LYS A 156 4.07 23.93 -6.58
CA LYS A 156 5.12 24.02 -7.61
C LYS A 156 5.74 22.65 -7.90
N ALA A 157 6.02 21.85 -6.87
CA ALA A 157 6.51 20.49 -7.05
C ALA A 157 5.49 19.61 -7.82
N LEU A 158 4.21 19.71 -7.47
CA LEU A 158 3.13 19.00 -8.16
C LEU A 158 2.98 19.45 -9.62
N ASP A 159 3.18 20.73 -9.93
CA ASP A 159 3.19 21.24 -11.30
C ASP A 159 4.39 20.74 -12.13
N VAL A 160 5.58 20.64 -11.51
CA VAL A 160 6.74 20.01 -12.14
C VAL A 160 6.45 18.53 -12.43
N MET A 161 5.81 17.83 -11.49
CA MET A 161 5.40 16.42 -11.67
C MET A 161 4.39 16.27 -12.83
N ALA A 162 3.39 17.13 -12.90
CA ALA A 162 2.37 17.11 -13.96
C ALA A 162 2.93 17.35 -15.37
N LYS A 163 4.04 18.10 -15.47
CA LYS A 163 4.68 18.45 -16.75
C LYS A 163 5.82 17.51 -17.14
N LYS A 164 6.61 17.08 -16.15
CA LYS A 164 7.91 16.42 -16.38
C LYS A 164 8.04 15.04 -15.73
N GLY A 165 7.10 14.64 -14.89
CA GLY A 165 7.13 13.35 -14.18
C GLY A 165 7.73 13.44 -12.78
N ALA A 166 7.61 12.33 -12.04
CA ALA A 166 7.94 12.24 -10.61
C ALA A 166 9.42 12.52 -10.32
N ASP A 167 10.34 11.95 -11.11
CA ASP A 167 11.78 12.09 -10.90
C ASP A 167 12.24 13.54 -11.01
N GLU A 168 11.72 14.27 -11.99
CA GLU A 168 12.01 15.69 -12.20
C GLU A 168 11.43 16.56 -11.07
N ALA A 169 10.29 16.17 -10.50
CA ALA A 169 9.72 16.84 -9.33
C ALA A 169 10.57 16.61 -8.09
N ALA A 170 11.05 15.38 -7.86
CA ALA A 170 11.96 15.06 -6.76
C ALA A 170 13.29 15.82 -6.89
N ASN A 171 13.87 15.85 -8.09
CA ASN A 171 15.07 16.63 -8.39
C ASN A 171 14.86 18.13 -8.15
N TYR A 172 13.71 18.67 -8.57
CA TYR A 172 13.34 20.06 -8.30
C TYR A 172 13.25 20.36 -6.79
N MET A 173 12.58 19.51 -6.02
CA MET A 173 12.45 19.65 -4.57
C MET A 173 13.82 19.61 -3.87
N MET A 174 14.68 18.67 -4.29
CA MET A 174 16.04 18.55 -3.77
C MET A 174 16.91 19.77 -4.10
N ALA A 175 16.79 20.31 -5.32
CA ALA A 175 17.51 21.52 -5.72
C ALA A 175 17.03 22.76 -4.94
N GLN A 176 15.72 22.90 -4.69
CA GLN A 176 15.18 23.97 -3.85
C GLN A 176 15.66 23.89 -2.40
N ALA A 177 15.93 22.68 -1.92
CA ALA A 177 16.51 22.44 -0.60
C ALA A 177 18.04 22.59 -0.56
N GLY A 178 18.71 22.91 -1.69
CA GLY A 178 20.16 23.02 -1.76
C GLY A 178 20.89 21.67 -1.65
N GLY A 179 20.23 20.57 -2.02
CA GLY A 179 20.77 19.21 -1.89
C GLY A 179 20.63 18.61 -0.48
N ASP A 180 19.97 19.31 0.44
CA ASP A 180 19.74 18.84 1.80
C ASP A 180 18.36 18.16 1.91
N TYR A 181 18.37 16.85 2.09
CA TYR A 181 17.16 16.05 2.24
C TYR A 181 16.33 16.42 3.49
N ALA A 182 16.96 16.79 4.61
CA ALA A 182 16.25 17.19 5.82
C ALA A 182 15.52 18.52 5.60
N ARG A 183 16.17 19.45 4.90
CA ARG A 183 15.55 20.71 4.50
C ARG A 183 14.42 20.50 3.48
N MET A 184 14.60 19.59 2.52
CA MET A 184 13.56 19.22 1.55
C MET A 184 12.31 18.72 2.28
N ARG A 185 12.47 17.83 3.27
CA ARG A 185 11.36 17.34 4.09
C ARG A 185 10.65 18.45 4.85
N SER A 186 11.36 19.47 5.33
CA SER A 186 10.75 20.62 6.00
C SER A 186 10.01 21.57 5.04
N MET A 187 10.37 21.57 3.75
CA MET A 187 9.81 22.50 2.76
C MET A 187 8.60 21.92 2.01
N PHE A 188 8.50 20.60 1.94
CA PHE A 188 7.51 19.89 1.12
C PHE A 188 6.77 18.76 1.85
N GLY A 189 7.01 18.57 3.16
CA GLY A 189 6.48 17.45 3.95
C GLY A 189 5.96 17.83 5.32
#